data_AF-A0A3A9S953-F1
#
_entry.id   AF-A0A3A9S953-F1
#
_cell.length_a   1.000
_cell.length_b   1.000
_cell.length_c   1.000
_cell.angle_alpha   90.00
_cell.angle_beta   90.00
_cell.angle_gamma   90.00
#
_symmetry.space_group_name_H-M   'P 1'
#
loop_
_entity.id
_entity.type
_entity.pdbx_description
1 polymer ?
#
loop_
_entity_poly.entity_id
_entity_poly.type
_entity_poly.pdbx_seq_one_letter_code
_entity_poly.pdbx_strand_id
1 'polypeptide(L)'
;MREKQKGMQMNRKLKRMLALISVFALITAVGCGKSYTPPEATQSQTTEQDRNTQQTQSQQQEDTKEETNEETTQPVDTDKYLEEYAEVLDAYYYGLKSKQTYDDFWIEKPFNTMATYAYSKDGYDKEGSLDYTGFCFMDLDNDGTCELLIGNLSDDEKLDKMIYLISTIHNNVPYPMFTSSEWYYYYLCKDNKLCSESHDTEDKWDNDYYMFEFSNGGSGINCIDRIWSYKGDNDEILWKRNSLYSNENELSEKEANAAKDELYAARIQPDLTPFSEYSPKNPEDCYVDDAGTAFGKGYSSWQEGYIAYLDETKNYKFDDYSYALIYVDEDDVPELVCYSGIEAGGSQILTYYDGQVNVLQTARLSFSYIEKSGLLCNDGGHMGFYYDHVYRLQNGKWIPTFEGDYFGIDESQEDAYDEETGRFRTLNYMIDGKETDEQTYLSRLREVYDEDKAKEPESYLLIDDLMSYLKTGKMASADHRYELIIEDCTWKEAEKKCKEKGGYLASMTCDEEFDVVDALIRSEGKQDYYFYIGANRLGDRSWHWTEPGLTQTQNKCTGSGYRKHWLAKEPSYRSKLADGMEIKEEYAEYFYQKSDDKFYINDIPNDVIFDFPEYKGCMGYICEYEQ
;
A
#
# COMPACT_ATOMS: atom_id res chain seq x y z
N MET A 1 27.91 6.76 -31.69
CA MET A 1 26.47 7.06 -31.45
C MET A 1 25.57 5.86 -31.76
N ARG A 2 25.63 5.23 -32.95
CA ARG A 2 24.82 4.03 -33.27
C ARG A 2 25.10 2.78 -32.42
N GLU A 3 26.30 2.60 -31.88
CA GLU A 3 26.61 1.46 -30.99
C GLU A 3 26.15 1.68 -29.54
N LYS A 4 26.11 2.94 -29.06
CA LYS A 4 25.54 3.28 -27.74
C LYS A 4 24.02 3.06 -27.70
N GLN A 5 23.31 3.37 -28.79
CA GLN A 5 21.87 3.11 -28.90
C GLN A 5 21.55 1.60 -28.97
N LYS A 6 22.37 0.81 -29.66
CA LYS A 6 22.21 -0.66 -29.70
C LYS A 6 22.45 -1.33 -28.35
N GLY A 7 23.42 -0.85 -27.57
CA GLY A 7 23.67 -1.35 -26.21
C GLY A 7 22.51 -1.04 -25.24
N MET A 8 21.89 0.13 -25.38
CA MET A 8 20.76 0.56 -24.54
C MET A 8 19.47 -0.21 -24.85
N GLN A 9 19.16 -0.44 -26.14
CA GLN A 9 18.05 -1.30 -26.56
C GLN A 9 18.22 -2.76 -26.13
N MET A 10 19.44 -3.31 -26.21
CA MET A 10 19.70 -4.69 -25.82
C MET A 10 19.55 -4.92 -24.30
N ASN A 11 19.89 -3.91 -23.49
CA ASN A 11 19.73 -3.97 -22.03
C ASN A 11 18.25 -3.86 -21.61
N ARG A 12 17.44 -3.05 -22.31
CA ARG A 12 15.97 -3.03 -22.14
C ARG A 12 15.33 -4.38 -22.52
N LYS A 13 15.77 -5.00 -23.63
CA LYS A 13 15.30 -6.33 -24.06
C LYS A 13 15.63 -7.44 -23.06
N LEU A 14 16.82 -7.41 -22.45
CA LEU A 14 17.24 -8.43 -21.49
C LEU A 14 16.51 -8.31 -20.13
N LYS A 15 16.24 -7.09 -19.67
CA LYS A 15 15.47 -6.83 -18.44
C LYS A 15 14.00 -7.25 -18.58
N ARG A 16 13.35 -6.97 -19.72
CA ARG A 16 11.97 -7.40 -20.00
C ARG A 16 11.83 -8.92 -20.13
N MET A 17 12.82 -9.62 -20.71
CA MET A 17 12.85 -11.10 -20.72
C MET A 17 12.96 -11.72 -19.32
N LEU A 18 13.69 -11.10 -18.40
CA LEU A 18 13.86 -11.64 -17.04
C LEU A 18 12.57 -11.54 -16.21
N ALA A 19 11.76 -10.49 -16.40
CA ALA A 19 10.43 -10.39 -15.79
C ALA A 19 9.48 -11.51 -16.28
N LEU A 20 9.59 -11.89 -17.56
CA LEU A 20 8.77 -12.92 -18.20
C LEU A 20 9.09 -14.36 -17.78
N ILE A 21 10.33 -14.67 -17.38
CA ILE A 21 10.72 -16.04 -16.97
C ILE A 21 10.10 -16.43 -15.61
N SER A 22 9.73 -15.46 -14.77
CA SER A 22 8.98 -15.68 -13.52
C SER A 22 7.55 -16.21 -13.74
N VAL A 23 7.01 -16.06 -14.95
CA VAL A 23 5.60 -16.36 -15.26
C VAL A 23 5.38 -17.84 -15.65
N PHE A 24 6.43 -18.60 -15.96
CA PHE A 24 6.28 -19.92 -16.60
C PHE A 24 6.54 -21.16 -15.72
N ALA A 25 6.64 -21.04 -14.40
CA ALA A 25 6.86 -22.20 -13.53
C ALA A 25 5.94 -22.25 -12.32
N LEU A 26 4.64 -22.52 -12.53
CA LEU A 26 3.76 -23.17 -11.55
C LEU A 26 2.45 -23.64 -12.21
N ILE A 27 2.51 -24.78 -12.90
CA ILE A 27 1.31 -25.57 -13.22
C ILE A 27 1.53 -27.00 -12.71
N THR A 28 0.51 -27.50 -12.00
CA THR A 28 0.27 -28.85 -11.47
C THR A 28 0.78 -29.19 -10.05
N ALA A 29 -0.12 -29.07 -9.07
CA ALA A 29 -0.57 -30.21 -8.25
C ALA A 29 -1.80 -29.83 -7.41
N VAL A 30 -2.99 -30.15 -7.92
CA VAL A 30 -4.21 -30.32 -7.11
C VAL A 30 -4.07 -31.64 -6.35
N GLY A 31 -4.21 -31.61 -5.02
CA GLY A 31 -4.20 -32.83 -4.21
C GLY A 31 -4.55 -32.60 -2.74
N CYS A 32 -5.83 -32.81 -2.41
CA CYS A 32 -6.40 -33.33 -1.16
C CYS A 32 -5.84 -32.84 0.20
N GLY A 33 -6.76 -32.21 0.96
CA GLY A 33 -6.57 -31.69 2.30
C GLY A 33 -6.10 -32.65 3.38
N LYS A 34 -5.65 -32.03 4.48
CA LYS A 34 -5.77 -32.48 5.86
C LYS A 34 -5.66 -31.28 6.79
N SER A 35 -6.53 -31.27 7.79
CA SER A 35 -6.67 -30.30 8.86
C SER A 35 -5.38 -30.10 9.65
N TYR A 36 -5.06 -28.83 9.95
CA TYR A 36 -4.01 -28.43 10.86
C TYR A 36 -4.63 -27.98 12.18
N THR A 37 -4.18 -28.57 13.29
CA THR A 37 -4.54 -28.20 14.67
C THR A 37 -3.33 -27.50 15.30
N PRO A 38 -3.46 -26.31 15.92
CA PRO A 38 -2.36 -25.68 16.63
C PRO A 38 -2.10 -26.33 18.00
N PRO A 39 -0.87 -26.27 18.55
CA PRO A 39 -0.55 -26.82 19.86
C PRO A 39 -0.96 -25.89 21.02
N GLU A 40 -1.39 -26.50 22.12
CA GLU A 40 -1.78 -25.87 23.40
C GLU A 40 -0.63 -25.08 24.05
N ALA A 41 -0.88 -23.81 24.36
CA ALA A 41 -0.02 -22.99 25.19
C ALA A 41 -0.19 -23.36 26.67
N THR A 42 0.92 -23.74 27.30
CA THR A 42 1.00 -24.16 28.70
C THR A 42 0.84 -22.96 29.64
N GLN A 43 -0.20 -22.99 30.49
CA GLN A 43 -0.43 -22.00 31.54
C GLN A 43 0.67 -22.06 32.60
N SER A 44 1.33 -20.93 32.85
CA SER A 44 2.26 -20.74 33.97
C SER A 44 1.53 -20.07 35.13
N GLN A 45 1.35 -20.82 36.21
CA GLN A 45 0.82 -20.34 37.49
C GLN A 45 1.78 -19.33 38.13
N THR A 46 1.26 -18.22 38.64
CA THR A 46 1.85 -17.54 39.81
C THR A 46 0.77 -17.11 40.79
N THR A 47 1.10 -17.39 42.05
CA THR A 47 0.28 -17.50 43.26
C THR A 47 -0.15 -16.16 43.87
N GLU A 48 -1.40 -16.12 44.33
CA GLU A 48 -1.89 -15.22 45.38
C GLU A 48 -1.14 -15.45 46.70
N GLN A 49 -0.83 -14.36 47.41
CA GLN A 49 -0.72 -14.38 48.87
C GLN A 49 -1.11 -13.03 49.49
N ASP A 50 -2.32 -13.02 50.03
CA ASP A 50 -2.83 -12.33 51.21
C ASP A 50 -2.03 -11.20 51.88
N ARG A 51 -2.74 -10.10 52.17
CA ARG A 51 -2.91 -9.65 53.57
C ARG A 51 -4.15 -8.76 53.76
N ASN A 52 -5.16 -9.37 54.37
CA ASN A 52 -6.26 -8.74 55.08
C ASN A 52 -5.78 -7.86 56.25
N THR A 53 -6.42 -6.72 56.50
CA THR A 53 -6.77 -6.29 57.87
C THR A 53 -8.01 -5.38 57.85
N GLN A 54 -9.10 -5.85 58.46
CA GLN A 54 -10.28 -5.06 58.79
C GLN A 54 -10.06 -4.26 60.09
N GLN A 55 -10.58 -3.02 60.15
CA GLN A 55 -11.15 -2.47 61.38
C GLN A 55 -12.20 -1.36 61.11
N THR A 56 -13.46 -1.77 61.22
CA THR A 56 -14.61 -1.17 61.92
C THR A 56 -14.88 0.36 61.91
N GLN A 57 -15.96 0.71 61.19
CA GLN A 57 -17.06 1.68 61.45
C GLN A 57 -16.77 3.13 61.94
N SER A 58 -17.28 4.09 61.16
CA SER A 58 -18.18 5.14 61.63
C SER A 58 -19.05 5.63 60.47
N GLN A 59 -20.38 5.57 60.64
CA GLN A 59 -21.34 6.22 59.76
C GLN A 59 -21.27 7.73 59.96
N GLN A 60 -21.05 8.48 58.88
CA GLN A 60 -21.56 9.84 58.72
C GLN A 60 -22.14 9.95 57.30
N GLN A 61 -23.45 10.12 57.24
CA GLN A 61 -24.15 10.65 56.08
C GLN A 61 -23.69 12.10 55.87
N GLU A 62 -23.03 12.36 54.76
CA GLU A 62 -22.97 13.70 54.17
C GLU A 62 -23.72 13.64 52.84
N ASP A 63 -24.83 14.39 52.78
CA ASP A 63 -25.53 14.75 51.57
C ASP A 63 -24.55 15.38 50.58
N THR A 64 -24.09 14.61 49.60
CA THR A 64 -23.41 15.15 48.43
C THR A 64 -24.46 15.22 47.34
N LYS A 65 -24.88 16.45 47.01
CA LYS A 65 -25.71 16.73 45.84
C LYS A 65 -25.02 16.14 44.62
N GLU A 66 -25.74 15.34 43.84
CA GLU A 66 -25.40 15.09 42.45
C GLU A 66 -25.36 16.44 41.73
N GLU A 67 -24.16 16.97 41.52
CA GLU A 67 -23.93 17.92 40.44
C GLU A 67 -24.03 17.12 39.15
N THR A 68 -25.20 17.19 38.51
CA THR A 68 -25.32 16.96 37.08
C THR A 68 -24.34 17.90 36.39
N ASN A 69 -23.20 17.38 35.96
CA ASN A 69 -22.39 18.03 34.93
C ASN A 69 -23.25 18.07 33.67
N GLU A 70 -23.93 19.20 33.45
CA GLU A 70 -24.33 19.58 32.11
C GLU A 70 -23.04 19.69 31.30
N GLU A 71 -22.81 18.73 30.40
CA GLU A 71 -21.88 18.89 29.29
C GLU A 71 -22.24 20.18 28.58
N THR A 72 -21.41 21.20 28.79
CA THR A 72 -21.50 22.46 28.07
C THR A 72 -20.92 22.17 26.69
N THR A 73 -21.73 21.60 25.82
CA THR A 73 -21.44 21.49 24.39
C THR A 73 -21.20 22.90 23.87
N GLN A 74 -19.96 23.22 23.51
CA GLN A 74 -19.69 24.45 22.78
C GLN A 74 -20.47 24.38 21.45
N PRO A 75 -21.06 25.49 20.99
CA PRO A 75 -21.75 25.49 19.71
C PRO A 75 -20.75 25.12 18.60
N VAL A 76 -21.13 24.17 17.75
CA VAL A 76 -20.33 23.72 16.60
C VAL A 76 -20.00 24.92 15.72
N ASP A 77 -18.73 25.12 15.41
CA ASP A 77 -18.27 26.14 14.46
C ASP A 77 -18.54 25.66 13.03
N THR A 78 -19.78 25.81 12.58
CA THR A 78 -20.23 25.34 11.27
C THR A 78 -19.44 25.95 10.13
N ASP A 79 -19.05 27.24 10.23
CA ASP A 79 -18.29 27.92 9.17
C ASP A 79 -16.91 27.30 8.98
N LYS A 80 -16.22 26.96 10.08
CA LYS A 80 -14.95 26.22 10.04
C LYS A 80 -15.10 24.89 9.29
N TYR A 81 -16.07 24.06 9.65
CA TYR A 81 -16.21 22.72 9.05
C TYR A 81 -16.74 22.75 7.62
N LEU A 82 -17.51 23.78 7.25
CA LEU A 82 -17.87 24.04 5.85
C LEU A 82 -16.62 24.34 4.98
N GLU A 83 -15.57 24.92 5.54
CA GLU A 83 -14.30 25.16 4.85
C GLU A 83 -13.42 23.90 4.83
N GLU A 84 -13.29 23.19 5.96
CA GLU A 84 -12.45 21.99 6.06
C GLU A 84 -12.93 20.85 5.16
N TYR A 85 -14.25 20.64 5.08
CA TYR A 85 -14.88 19.61 4.24
C TYR A 85 -15.39 20.12 2.89
N ALA A 86 -15.00 21.33 2.47
CA ALA A 86 -15.50 21.95 1.24
C ALA A 86 -15.38 21.05 0.01
N GLU A 87 -14.25 20.34 -0.13
CA GLU A 87 -14.02 19.44 -1.28
C GLU A 87 -15.03 18.31 -1.37
N VAL A 88 -15.35 17.68 -0.25
CA VAL A 88 -16.36 16.60 -0.18
C VAL A 88 -17.76 17.17 -0.42
N LEU A 89 -18.10 18.28 0.23
CA LEU A 89 -19.44 18.88 0.13
C LEU A 89 -19.75 19.41 -1.27
N ASP A 90 -18.79 20.07 -1.91
CA ASP A 90 -18.91 20.54 -3.28
C ASP A 90 -19.10 19.36 -4.26
N ALA A 91 -18.34 18.27 -4.09
CA ALA A 91 -18.47 17.07 -4.92
C ALA A 91 -19.88 16.46 -4.82
N TYR A 92 -20.44 16.34 -3.61
CA TYR A 92 -21.83 15.91 -3.42
C TYR A 92 -22.83 16.89 -4.05
N TYR A 93 -22.65 18.20 -3.86
CA TYR A 93 -23.55 19.20 -4.43
C TYR A 93 -23.62 19.11 -5.96
N TYR A 94 -22.46 19.08 -6.64
CA TYR A 94 -22.42 18.99 -8.10
C TYR A 94 -22.91 17.62 -8.60
N GLY A 95 -22.54 16.53 -7.92
CA GLY A 95 -23.02 15.18 -8.21
C GLY A 95 -24.54 15.09 -8.18
N LEU A 96 -25.16 15.56 -7.10
CA LEU A 96 -26.62 15.57 -6.92
C LEU A 96 -27.31 16.52 -7.92
N LYS A 97 -26.69 17.67 -8.23
CA LYS A 97 -27.22 18.65 -9.19
C LYS A 97 -27.22 18.12 -10.64
N SER A 98 -26.26 17.26 -11.00
CA SER A 98 -26.18 16.63 -12.34
C SER A 98 -27.37 15.71 -12.64
N LYS A 99 -27.97 15.13 -11.58
CA LYS A 99 -29.07 14.15 -11.64
C LYS A 99 -28.75 12.87 -12.43
N GLN A 100 -27.46 12.61 -12.70
CA GLN A 100 -27.01 11.37 -13.33
C GLN A 100 -27.23 10.18 -12.38
N THR A 101 -27.71 9.05 -12.91
CA THR A 101 -27.68 7.77 -12.18
C THR A 101 -26.36 7.09 -12.48
N TYR A 102 -25.73 6.58 -11.43
CA TYR A 102 -24.60 5.68 -11.53
C TYR A 102 -25.07 4.31 -11.09
N ASP A 103 -25.05 3.35 -12.00
CA ASP A 103 -25.43 1.96 -11.71
C ASP A 103 -24.23 1.15 -11.19
N ASP A 104 -23.03 1.74 -11.19
CA ASP A 104 -21.80 1.14 -10.70
C ASP A 104 -21.30 1.95 -9.49
N PHE A 105 -21.50 1.36 -8.31
CA PHE A 105 -21.11 1.93 -7.01
C PHE A 105 -19.62 1.76 -6.71
N TRP A 106 -18.87 1.11 -7.61
CA TRP A 106 -17.42 0.93 -7.54
C TRP A 106 -16.65 1.95 -8.38
N ILE A 107 -17.34 2.82 -9.12
CA ILE A 107 -16.69 3.93 -9.81
C ILE A 107 -16.04 4.83 -8.76
N GLU A 108 -14.73 5.06 -8.91
CA GLU A 108 -13.99 6.06 -8.15
C GLU A 108 -14.49 7.46 -8.53
N LYS A 109 -15.55 7.91 -7.86
CA LYS A 109 -16.05 9.28 -7.93
C LYS A 109 -15.66 10.04 -6.66
N PRO A 110 -15.50 11.38 -6.74
CA PRO A 110 -15.18 12.21 -5.58
C PRO A 110 -16.33 12.31 -4.56
N PHE A 111 -17.41 11.54 -4.72
CA PHE A 111 -18.54 11.44 -3.80
C PHE A 111 -19.17 10.03 -3.85
N ASN A 112 -19.92 9.67 -2.81
CA ASN A 112 -20.60 8.36 -2.78
C ASN A 112 -21.83 8.36 -3.70
N THR A 113 -21.80 7.50 -4.72
CA THR A 113 -22.86 7.37 -5.72
C THR A 113 -24.19 6.85 -5.16
N MET A 114 -24.21 6.21 -3.98
CA MET A 114 -25.45 5.85 -3.27
C MET A 114 -26.35 7.06 -2.99
N ALA A 115 -25.77 8.25 -2.75
CA ALA A 115 -26.55 9.47 -2.56
C ALA A 115 -27.36 9.87 -3.79
N THR A 116 -26.95 9.40 -4.99
CA THR A 116 -27.75 9.61 -6.20
C THR A 116 -29.03 8.78 -6.23
N TYR A 117 -29.27 7.87 -5.28
CA TYR A 117 -30.52 7.11 -5.17
C TYR A 117 -31.57 7.75 -4.25
N ALA A 118 -31.24 8.84 -3.56
CA ALA A 118 -32.20 9.58 -2.73
C ALA A 118 -33.28 10.23 -3.61
N TYR A 119 -34.46 9.60 -3.69
CA TYR A 119 -35.60 10.04 -4.50
C TYR A 119 -36.90 10.00 -3.71
N SER A 120 -37.92 10.74 -4.17
CA SER A 120 -39.28 10.63 -3.65
C SER A 120 -39.80 9.18 -3.71
N LYS A 121 -40.73 8.80 -2.84
CA LYS A 121 -41.42 7.48 -2.75
C LYS A 121 -41.87 6.84 -4.09
N ASP A 122 -42.12 7.64 -5.13
CA ASP A 122 -42.52 7.16 -6.46
C ASP A 122 -41.32 6.77 -7.37
N GLY A 123 -40.08 6.99 -6.92
CA GLY A 123 -38.84 6.41 -7.48
C GLY A 123 -38.26 7.09 -8.73
N TYR A 124 -38.82 8.21 -9.19
CA TYR A 124 -38.42 8.83 -10.47
C TYR A 124 -38.19 10.35 -10.43
N ASP A 125 -38.57 11.04 -9.35
CA ASP A 125 -38.38 12.48 -9.25
C ASP A 125 -36.98 12.84 -8.75
N LYS A 126 -36.19 13.41 -9.66
CA LYS A 126 -34.83 13.90 -9.42
C LYS A 126 -34.76 15.41 -9.22
N GLU A 127 -35.89 16.11 -9.27
CA GLU A 127 -35.90 17.57 -9.09
C GLU A 127 -35.50 17.98 -7.67
N GLY A 128 -35.78 17.13 -6.68
CA GLY A 128 -35.45 17.34 -5.27
C GLY A 128 -34.17 16.68 -4.76
N SER A 129 -33.25 16.17 -5.61
CA SER A 129 -32.06 15.44 -5.12
C SER A 129 -31.20 16.22 -4.11
N LEU A 130 -31.16 17.55 -4.21
CA LEU A 130 -30.49 18.42 -3.23
C LEU A 130 -31.28 18.58 -1.91
N ASP A 131 -32.60 18.42 -1.94
CA ASP A 131 -33.46 18.44 -0.75
C ASP A 131 -33.50 17.07 -0.05
N TYR A 132 -33.26 15.99 -0.80
CA TYR A 132 -33.35 14.60 -0.35
C TYR A 132 -32.05 14.03 0.22
N THR A 133 -30.95 14.77 0.13
CA THR A 133 -29.68 14.44 0.77
C THR A 133 -29.25 15.63 1.60
N GLY A 134 -28.76 15.38 2.81
CA GLY A 134 -28.26 16.43 3.68
C GLY A 134 -26.98 16.04 4.39
N PHE A 135 -26.38 17.03 5.04
CA PHE A 135 -25.14 16.89 5.78
C PHE A 135 -25.24 17.50 7.18
N CYS A 136 -24.42 17.04 8.12
CA CYS A 136 -24.24 17.68 9.41
C CYS A 136 -22.81 17.49 9.91
N PHE A 137 -22.44 18.27 10.93
CA PHE A 137 -21.17 18.13 11.65
C PHE A 137 -21.46 17.69 13.08
N MET A 138 -20.83 16.60 13.50
CA MET A 138 -21.02 16.03 14.83
C MET A 138 -19.69 15.51 15.33
N ASP A 139 -19.32 15.87 16.55
CA ASP A 139 -18.18 15.27 17.26
C ASP A 139 -18.60 13.88 17.76
N LEU A 140 -18.23 12.85 17.00
CA LEU A 140 -18.67 11.48 17.26
C LEU A 140 -17.75 10.75 18.25
N ASP A 141 -16.45 11.05 18.23
CA ASP A 141 -15.45 10.41 19.08
C ASP A 141 -15.09 11.20 20.35
N ASN A 142 -15.67 12.40 20.51
CA ASN A 142 -15.46 13.35 21.61
C ASN A 142 -14.02 13.89 21.68
N ASP A 143 -13.35 14.02 20.54
CA ASP A 143 -12.01 14.61 20.45
C ASP A 143 -12.02 16.16 20.31
N GLY A 144 -13.20 16.75 20.12
CA GLY A 144 -13.41 18.19 19.93
C GLY A 144 -13.38 18.65 18.46
N THR A 145 -13.13 17.74 17.53
CA THR A 145 -13.25 17.89 16.08
C THR A 145 -14.57 17.26 15.63
N CYS A 146 -15.28 17.89 14.69
CA CYS A 146 -16.50 17.30 14.17
C CYS A 146 -16.22 16.46 12.92
N GLU A 147 -16.81 15.27 12.88
CA GLU A 147 -16.98 14.47 11.69
C GLU A 147 -18.07 15.07 10.80
N LEU A 148 -17.87 14.96 9.49
CA LEU A 148 -18.90 15.17 8.49
C LEU A 148 -19.73 13.89 8.34
N LEU A 149 -21.05 14.01 8.51
CA LEU A 149 -22.01 12.98 8.10
C LEU A 149 -22.79 13.49 6.89
N ILE A 150 -22.96 12.64 5.89
CA ILE A 150 -23.87 12.87 4.76
C ILE A 150 -24.88 11.72 4.72
N GLY A 151 -26.17 12.03 4.67
CA GLY A 151 -27.23 11.02 4.78
C GLY A 151 -28.53 11.38 4.06
N ASN A 152 -29.46 10.42 4.10
CA ASN A 152 -30.76 10.50 3.44
C ASN A 152 -31.73 11.44 4.18
N LEU A 153 -32.48 12.22 3.40
CA LEU A 153 -33.64 13.03 3.79
C LEU A 153 -34.90 12.70 2.98
N SER A 154 -34.82 11.77 2.02
CA SER A 154 -35.98 11.35 1.22
C SER A 154 -37.00 10.55 2.03
N ASP A 155 -38.20 10.38 1.47
CA ASP A 155 -39.26 9.53 2.01
C ASP A 155 -39.20 8.07 1.50
N ASP A 156 -38.09 7.65 0.89
CA ASP A 156 -37.86 6.25 0.53
C ASP A 156 -37.61 5.42 1.80
N GLU A 157 -38.53 4.51 2.08
CA GLU A 157 -38.48 3.58 3.23
C GLU A 157 -37.24 2.68 3.20
N LYS A 158 -36.63 2.44 2.03
CA LYS A 158 -35.38 1.65 1.91
C LYS A 158 -34.14 2.41 2.35
N LEU A 159 -34.20 3.74 2.32
CA LEU A 159 -33.10 4.63 2.66
C LEU A 159 -33.32 5.31 4.02
N ASP A 160 -34.35 4.91 4.77
CA ASP A 160 -34.72 5.52 6.06
C ASP A 160 -33.50 5.59 6.98
N LYS A 161 -33.09 6.82 7.33
CA LYS A 161 -31.94 7.14 8.20
C LYS A 161 -30.57 6.68 7.71
N MET A 162 -30.46 6.24 6.46
CA MET A 162 -29.19 5.78 5.90
C MET A 162 -28.18 6.93 5.87
N ILE A 163 -26.95 6.64 6.30
CA ILE A 163 -25.80 7.53 6.20
C ILE A 163 -24.94 7.07 5.04
N TYR A 164 -24.76 7.93 4.05
CA TYR A 164 -23.97 7.65 2.86
C TYR A 164 -22.47 7.76 3.12
N LEU A 165 -22.04 8.74 3.91
CA LEU A 165 -20.64 8.97 4.24
C LEU A 165 -20.50 9.46 5.67
N ILE A 166 -19.47 8.94 6.34
CA ILE A 166 -18.91 9.54 7.55
C ILE A 166 -17.43 9.82 7.26
N SER A 167 -17.02 11.08 7.42
CA SER A 167 -15.65 11.52 7.19
C SER A 167 -15.13 12.28 8.39
N THR A 168 -13.87 12.05 8.75
CA THR A 168 -13.15 12.82 9.77
C THR A 168 -12.05 13.66 9.09
N ILE A 169 -11.37 14.53 9.85
CA ILE A 169 -10.16 15.21 9.38
C ILE A 169 -8.94 14.42 9.84
N HIS A 170 -8.19 13.87 8.90
CA HIS A 170 -6.94 13.16 9.16
C HIS A 170 -5.82 13.78 8.34
N ASN A 171 -4.65 14.04 8.94
CA ASN A 171 -3.55 14.79 8.29
C ASN A 171 -4.00 16.13 7.64
N ASN A 172 -4.95 16.81 8.30
CA ASN A 172 -5.59 18.04 7.84
C ASN A 172 -6.40 17.93 6.53
N VAL A 173 -6.72 16.73 6.05
CA VAL A 173 -7.60 16.52 4.89
C VAL A 173 -8.83 15.69 5.28
N PRO A 174 -9.97 15.84 4.58
CA PRO A 174 -11.09 14.92 4.74
C PRO A 174 -10.68 13.48 4.46
N TYR A 175 -10.95 12.59 5.41
CA TYR A 175 -10.69 11.16 5.31
C TYR A 175 -12.01 10.40 5.49
N PRO A 176 -12.47 9.62 4.49
CA PRO A 176 -13.69 8.84 4.60
C PRO A 176 -13.46 7.65 5.54
N MET A 177 -14.21 7.60 6.64
CA MET A 177 -14.17 6.47 7.58
C MET A 177 -15.11 5.35 7.11
N PHE A 178 -16.31 5.72 6.63
CA PHE A 178 -17.30 4.77 6.12
C PHE A 178 -18.03 5.35 4.93
N THR A 179 -18.31 4.49 3.97
CA THR A 179 -19.17 4.78 2.83
C THR A 179 -20.18 3.66 2.69
N SER A 180 -21.47 3.98 2.66
CA SER A 180 -22.47 2.99 2.28
C SER A 180 -22.31 2.57 0.83
N SER A 181 -22.64 1.32 0.52
CA SER A 181 -22.72 0.78 -0.83
C SER A 181 -24.03 0.04 -1.01
N GLU A 182 -24.26 -0.55 -2.18
CA GLU A 182 -25.43 -1.41 -2.43
C GLU A 182 -25.47 -2.67 -1.54
N TRP A 183 -24.34 -3.03 -0.91
CA TRP A 183 -24.19 -4.22 -0.07
C TRP A 183 -24.04 -3.91 1.41
N TYR A 184 -23.60 -2.70 1.76
CA TYR A 184 -23.25 -2.29 3.12
C TYR A 184 -23.92 -0.96 3.48
N TYR A 185 -24.85 -0.99 4.43
CA TYR A 185 -25.59 0.19 4.87
C TYR A 185 -25.15 0.62 6.27
N TYR A 186 -24.95 1.92 6.48
CA TYR A 186 -24.53 2.50 7.75
C TYR A 186 -25.61 3.44 8.30
N TYR A 187 -25.75 3.45 9.63
CA TYR A 187 -26.72 4.27 10.34
C TYR A 187 -26.14 4.83 11.62
N LEU A 188 -26.50 6.07 11.95
CA LEU A 188 -26.20 6.67 13.24
C LEU A 188 -27.15 6.10 14.30
N CYS A 189 -26.60 5.77 15.47
CA CYS A 189 -27.32 5.30 16.64
C CYS A 189 -27.18 6.28 17.80
N LYS A 190 -28.01 6.10 18.84
CA LYS A 190 -27.88 6.85 20.10
C LYS A 190 -26.48 6.69 20.70
N ASP A 191 -26.08 7.70 21.50
CA ASP A 191 -24.80 7.76 22.20
C ASP A 191 -23.58 7.69 21.24
N ASN A 192 -23.68 8.39 20.10
CA ASN A 192 -22.66 8.47 19.04
C ASN A 192 -22.15 7.09 18.54
N LYS A 193 -23.00 6.07 18.58
CA LYS A 193 -22.68 4.74 18.04
C LYS A 193 -23.03 4.65 16.56
N LEU A 194 -22.44 3.70 15.87
CA LEU A 194 -22.81 3.35 14.49
C LEU A 194 -23.32 1.92 14.44
N CYS A 195 -24.35 1.67 13.64
CA CYS A 195 -24.65 0.31 13.23
C CYS A 195 -24.52 0.15 11.72
N SER A 196 -24.20 -1.07 11.29
CA SER A 196 -24.24 -1.43 9.88
C SER A 196 -25.00 -2.72 9.66
N GLU A 197 -25.49 -2.89 8.44
CA GLU A 197 -26.01 -4.17 7.96
C GLU A 197 -25.46 -4.45 6.56
N SER A 198 -25.23 -5.72 6.28
CA SER A 198 -24.89 -6.19 4.94
C SER A 198 -25.69 -7.42 4.56
N HIS A 199 -26.13 -7.43 3.31
CA HIS A 199 -26.98 -8.47 2.75
C HIS A 199 -26.38 -8.98 1.46
N ASP A 200 -25.97 -10.24 1.41
CA ASP A 200 -25.62 -10.86 0.14
C ASP A 200 -26.92 -11.21 -0.62
N THR A 201 -27.09 -10.66 -1.82
CA THR A 201 -28.29 -10.86 -2.65
C THR A 201 -28.18 -12.14 -3.49
N GLU A 202 -26.99 -12.69 -3.65
CA GLU A 202 -26.72 -13.98 -4.28
C GLU A 202 -26.74 -15.12 -3.23
N ASP A 203 -26.39 -14.80 -1.99
CA ASP A 203 -26.35 -15.73 -0.85
C ASP A 203 -27.26 -15.29 0.31
N LYS A 204 -28.47 -15.86 0.37
CA LYS A 204 -29.44 -15.60 1.46
C LYS A 204 -28.93 -16.04 2.86
N TRP A 205 -27.87 -16.83 2.94
CA TRP A 205 -27.36 -17.38 4.20
C TRP A 205 -26.44 -16.39 4.91
N ASP A 206 -25.82 -15.44 4.20
CA ASP A 206 -24.77 -14.58 4.76
C ASP A 206 -25.29 -13.13 4.90
N ASN A 207 -25.83 -12.84 6.07
CA ASN A 207 -26.20 -11.48 6.48
C ASN A 207 -25.38 -11.13 7.71
N ASP A 208 -24.87 -9.91 7.76
CA ASP A 208 -24.16 -9.39 8.92
C ASP A 208 -24.80 -8.10 9.43
N TYR A 209 -24.79 -7.94 10.75
CA TYR A 209 -25.24 -6.74 11.44
C TYR A 209 -24.24 -6.40 12.51
N TYR A 210 -23.74 -5.17 12.50
CA TYR A 210 -22.70 -4.72 13.42
C TYR A 210 -23.16 -3.53 14.24
N MET A 211 -22.64 -3.42 15.46
CA MET A 211 -22.61 -2.20 16.25
C MET A 211 -21.17 -1.80 16.51
N PHE A 212 -20.89 -0.50 16.41
CA PHE A 212 -19.58 0.09 16.58
C PHE A 212 -19.62 1.27 17.56
N GLU A 213 -18.53 1.42 18.29
CA GLU A 213 -18.17 2.62 19.06
C GLU A 213 -16.90 3.24 18.47
N PHE A 214 -16.79 4.55 18.50
CA PHE A 214 -15.55 5.23 18.13
C PHE A 214 -14.44 4.94 19.13
N SER A 215 -13.20 4.84 18.65
CA SER A 215 -12.04 4.71 19.54
C SER A 215 -11.73 6.03 20.23
N ASN A 216 -11.41 5.99 21.53
CA ASN A 216 -10.97 7.19 22.24
C ASN A 216 -9.72 7.79 21.59
N GLY A 217 -9.84 9.00 21.01
CA GLY A 217 -8.73 9.80 20.49
C GLY A 217 -8.18 9.36 19.14
N GLY A 218 -9.04 8.96 18.20
CA GLY A 218 -8.60 8.71 16.82
C GLY A 218 -9.67 8.17 15.89
N SER A 219 -9.36 8.24 14.58
CA SER A 219 -10.13 7.86 13.38
C SER A 219 -10.56 6.39 13.26
N GLY A 220 -10.52 5.62 14.35
CA GLY A 220 -10.86 4.21 14.41
C GLY A 220 -12.23 3.93 15.03
N ILE A 221 -12.76 2.75 14.74
CA ILE A 221 -13.97 2.21 15.37
C ILE A 221 -13.68 0.85 15.98
N ASN A 222 -14.44 0.49 17.01
CA ASN A 222 -14.40 -0.80 17.65
C ASN A 222 -15.75 -1.50 17.45
N CYS A 223 -15.72 -2.70 16.87
CA CYS A 223 -16.91 -3.57 16.82
C CYS A 223 -17.23 -4.05 18.24
N ILE A 224 -18.39 -3.63 18.77
CA ILE A 224 -18.84 -3.99 20.11
C ILE A 224 -19.90 -5.10 20.11
N ASP A 225 -20.57 -5.29 18.97
CA ASP A 225 -21.56 -6.34 18.77
C ASP A 225 -21.63 -6.72 17.30
N ARG A 226 -21.75 -8.01 17.01
CA ARG A 226 -21.96 -8.55 15.67
C ARG A 226 -22.99 -9.67 15.74
N ILE A 227 -24.00 -9.60 14.88
CA ILE A 227 -24.96 -10.68 14.65
C ILE A 227 -24.82 -11.11 13.19
N TRP A 228 -24.68 -12.40 12.94
CA TRP A 228 -24.57 -12.87 11.56
C TRP A 228 -25.29 -14.19 11.33
N SER A 229 -25.77 -14.36 10.12
CA SER A 229 -26.31 -15.64 9.66
C SER A 229 -25.26 -16.43 8.89
N TYR A 230 -25.44 -17.75 8.82
CA TYR A 230 -24.62 -18.63 8.01
C TYR A 230 -25.39 -19.90 7.63
N LYS A 231 -24.86 -20.64 6.67
CA LYS A 231 -25.45 -21.87 6.14
C LYS A 231 -25.19 -23.09 7.05
N GLY A 232 -26.25 -23.73 7.52
CA GLY A 232 -26.20 -25.01 8.22
C GLY A 232 -26.15 -26.23 7.28
N ASP A 233 -25.84 -27.41 7.83
CA ASP A 233 -25.66 -28.67 7.08
C ASP A 233 -26.88 -29.10 6.26
N ASN A 234 -28.09 -28.68 6.66
CA ASN A 234 -29.35 -28.99 5.97
C ASN A 234 -29.89 -27.82 5.14
N ASP A 235 -29.04 -26.90 4.69
CA ASP A 235 -29.40 -25.66 3.99
C ASP A 235 -30.28 -24.69 4.82
N GLU A 236 -30.36 -24.91 6.14
CA GLU A 236 -31.04 -24.04 7.11
C GLU A 236 -30.20 -22.79 7.42
N ILE A 237 -30.86 -21.69 7.78
CA ILE A 237 -30.19 -20.45 8.21
C ILE A 237 -29.97 -20.54 9.72
N LEU A 238 -28.71 -20.50 10.13
CA LEU A 238 -28.30 -20.46 11.52
C LEU A 238 -27.78 -19.07 11.86
N TRP A 239 -27.81 -18.70 13.14
CA TRP A 239 -27.47 -17.36 13.61
C TRP A 239 -26.48 -17.38 14.74
N LYS A 240 -25.55 -16.43 14.74
CA LYS A 240 -24.59 -16.21 15.82
C LYS A 240 -24.61 -14.77 16.28
N ARG A 241 -24.12 -14.58 17.50
CA ARG A 241 -23.76 -13.27 18.03
C ARG A 241 -22.34 -13.33 18.58
N ASN A 242 -21.65 -12.21 18.48
CA ASN A 242 -20.43 -11.98 19.21
C ASN A 242 -20.54 -10.58 19.78
N SER A 243 -20.70 -10.49 21.10
CA SER A 243 -20.87 -9.23 21.81
C SER A 243 -19.75 -9.09 22.82
N LEU A 244 -19.19 -7.88 22.95
CA LEU A 244 -18.29 -7.58 24.06
C LEU A 244 -19.00 -7.66 25.43
N TYR A 245 -20.34 -7.63 25.43
CA TYR A 245 -21.16 -7.59 26.63
C TYR A 245 -21.87 -8.92 26.95
N SER A 246 -21.77 -9.93 26.09
CA SER A 246 -22.40 -11.24 26.31
C SER A 246 -21.56 -12.40 25.76
N ASN A 247 -21.68 -13.57 26.38
CA ASN A 247 -20.98 -14.80 25.98
C ASN A 247 -21.85 -15.71 25.09
N GLU A 248 -22.90 -15.17 24.45
CA GLU A 248 -23.82 -15.94 23.62
C GLU A 248 -23.30 -16.04 22.18
N ASN A 249 -23.04 -17.26 21.71
CA ASN A 249 -22.43 -17.51 20.40
C ASN A 249 -23.40 -18.09 19.36
N GLU A 250 -24.51 -18.70 19.79
CA GLU A 250 -25.50 -19.33 18.90
C GLU A 250 -26.87 -18.77 19.28
N LEU A 251 -27.63 -18.31 18.28
CA LEU A 251 -28.95 -17.74 18.47
C LEU A 251 -30.01 -18.59 17.75
N SER A 252 -31.17 -18.75 18.37
CA SER A 252 -32.37 -19.10 17.62
C SER A 252 -32.78 -17.96 16.69
N GLU A 253 -33.52 -18.26 15.62
CA GLU A 253 -34.06 -17.24 14.71
C GLU A 253 -34.85 -16.15 15.45
N LYS A 254 -35.57 -16.52 16.52
CA LYS A 254 -36.31 -15.57 17.35
C LYS A 254 -35.38 -14.61 18.10
N GLU A 255 -34.29 -15.13 18.66
CA GLU A 255 -33.30 -14.32 19.39
C GLU A 255 -32.52 -13.41 18.42
N ALA A 256 -32.17 -13.91 17.24
CA ALA A 256 -31.54 -13.11 16.20
C ALA A 256 -32.46 -11.98 15.72
N ASN A 257 -33.75 -12.25 15.50
CA ASN A 257 -34.72 -11.22 15.13
C ASN A 257 -34.89 -10.17 16.24
N ALA A 258 -34.97 -10.59 17.51
CA ALA A 258 -35.05 -9.65 18.63
C ALA A 258 -33.80 -8.75 18.73
N ALA A 259 -32.61 -9.31 18.53
CA ALA A 259 -31.37 -8.55 18.57
C ALA A 259 -31.22 -7.58 17.38
N LYS A 260 -31.73 -7.94 16.19
CA LYS A 260 -31.85 -7.00 15.06
C LYS A 260 -32.85 -5.88 15.35
N ASP A 261 -33.99 -6.19 15.95
CA ASP A 261 -34.99 -5.18 16.33
C ASP A 261 -34.40 -4.18 17.34
N GLU A 262 -33.52 -4.62 18.25
CA GLU A 262 -32.76 -3.73 19.15
C GLU A 262 -31.82 -2.78 18.39
N LEU A 263 -31.07 -3.29 17.40
CA LEU A 263 -30.24 -2.48 16.51
C LEU A 263 -31.07 -1.45 15.75
N TYR A 264 -32.19 -1.87 15.14
CA TYR A 264 -33.08 -0.99 14.38
C TYR A 264 -33.70 0.11 15.26
N ALA A 265 -34.07 -0.23 16.50
CA ALA A 265 -34.62 0.71 17.47
C ALA A 265 -33.58 1.72 17.99
N ALA A 266 -32.29 1.42 17.90
CA ALA A 266 -31.21 2.32 18.28
C ALA A 266 -30.93 3.42 17.23
N ARG A 267 -31.33 3.21 15.97
CA ARG A 267 -31.09 4.12 14.84
C ARG A 267 -31.80 5.46 15.04
N ILE A 268 -31.06 6.55 14.85
CA ILE A 268 -31.54 7.92 14.91
C ILE A 268 -31.32 8.64 13.57
N GLN A 269 -32.19 9.60 13.28
CA GLN A 269 -31.96 10.54 12.18
C GLN A 269 -31.11 11.69 12.73
N PRO A 270 -29.89 11.93 12.21
CA PRO A 270 -29.17 13.16 12.53
C PRO A 270 -29.92 14.38 12.00
N ASP A 271 -29.72 15.53 12.64
CA ASP A 271 -30.27 16.81 12.16
C ASP A 271 -29.45 17.29 10.96
N LEU A 272 -29.86 16.85 9.77
CA LEU A 272 -29.17 17.13 8.51
C LEU A 272 -29.65 18.44 7.88
N THR A 273 -28.72 19.27 7.46
CA THR A 273 -28.98 20.41 6.58
C THR A 273 -29.07 19.92 5.13
N PRO A 274 -30.17 20.17 4.41
CA PRO A 274 -30.28 19.77 3.00
C PRO A 274 -29.20 20.44 2.13
N PHE A 275 -28.70 19.73 1.12
CA PHE A 275 -27.76 20.31 0.15
C PHE A 275 -28.34 21.46 -0.68
N SER A 276 -29.66 21.63 -0.72
CA SER A 276 -30.30 22.81 -1.33
C SER A 276 -29.99 24.11 -0.58
N GLU A 277 -29.59 24.03 0.69
CA GLU A 277 -29.13 25.15 1.50
C GLU A 277 -27.60 25.36 1.43
N TYR A 278 -26.86 24.40 0.86
CA TYR A 278 -25.42 24.50 0.68
C TYR A 278 -25.04 25.42 -0.49
N SER A 279 -24.01 26.23 -0.29
CA SER A 279 -23.41 27.08 -1.33
C SER A 279 -21.98 26.62 -1.58
N PRO A 280 -21.68 26.10 -2.79
CA PRO A 280 -20.36 25.59 -3.11
C PRO A 280 -19.23 26.60 -2.90
N LYS A 281 -18.08 26.11 -2.43
CA LYS A 281 -16.89 26.95 -2.18
C LYS A 281 -15.97 26.99 -3.39
N ASN A 282 -15.96 25.94 -4.20
CA ASN A 282 -15.13 25.81 -5.39
C ASN A 282 -15.99 25.55 -6.65
N PRO A 283 -15.49 25.88 -7.85
CA PRO A 283 -16.21 25.63 -9.10
C PRO A 283 -16.25 24.14 -9.44
N GLU A 284 -17.25 23.71 -10.22
CA GLU A 284 -17.47 22.30 -10.59
C GLU A 284 -16.25 21.62 -11.24
N ASP A 285 -15.44 22.38 -11.97
CA ASP A 285 -14.24 21.90 -12.66
C ASP A 285 -13.00 21.75 -11.77
N CYS A 286 -13.06 22.09 -10.48
CA CYS A 286 -11.94 21.84 -9.56
C CYS A 286 -11.84 20.36 -9.12
N TYR A 287 -12.94 19.61 -9.22
CA TYR A 287 -13.00 18.16 -8.99
C TYR A 287 -12.77 17.43 -10.30
N VAL A 288 -11.63 17.72 -10.93
CA VAL A 288 -11.12 16.93 -12.06
C VAL A 288 -11.01 15.47 -11.64
N ASP A 289 -11.24 14.54 -12.57
CA ASP A 289 -10.96 13.11 -12.39
C ASP A 289 -9.43 12.94 -12.24
N ASP A 290 -8.83 13.40 -11.14
CA ASP A 290 -7.45 13.09 -10.80
C ASP A 290 -7.36 11.66 -10.25
N ALA A 291 -6.28 10.96 -10.59
CA ALA A 291 -6.10 9.55 -10.23
C ALA A 291 -5.41 9.37 -8.87
N GLY A 292 -5.24 10.45 -8.11
CA GLY A 292 -4.48 10.45 -6.86
C GLY A 292 -5.34 10.87 -5.67
N THR A 293 -5.01 10.35 -4.49
CA THR A 293 -5.67 10.71 -3.24
C THR A 293 -4.79 11.66 -2.43
N ALA A 294 -5.41 12.69 -1.84
CA ALA A 294 -4.71 13.56 -0.90
C ALA A 294 -4.42 12.80 0.40
N PHE A 295 -3.14 12.66 0.75
CA PHE A 295 -2.75 12.07 2.02
C PHE A 295 -2.85 13.07 3.17
N GLY A 296 -2.43 14.31 2.92
CA GLY A 296 -2.38 15.34 3.96
C GLY A 296 -1.94 16.70 3.43
N LYS A 297 -2.20 17.75 4.20
CA LYS A 297 -1.80 19.12 3.87
C LYS A 297 -1.25 19.90 5.07
N GLY A 298 -0.55 20.99 4.77
CA GLY A 298 0.04 21.89 5.76
C GLY A 298 1.50 21.54 6.14
N TYR A 299 2.16 20.66 5.38
CA TYR A 299 3.56 20.32 5.60
C TYR A 299 4.48 21.44 5.11
N SER A 300 5.49 21.81 5.90
CA SER A 300 6.42 22.89 5.56
C SER A 300 7.43 22.54 4.47
N SER A 301 7.60 21.24 4.19
CA SER A 301 8.50 20.71 3.15
C SER A 301 8.02 19.34 2.66
N TRP A 302 8.51 18.93 1.49
CA TRP A 302 8.24 17.59 0.94
C TRP A 302 8.82 16.48 1.82
N GLN A 303 9.97 16.71 2.47
CA GLN A 303 10.56 15.75 3.40
C GLN A 303 9.63 15.51 4.60
N GLU A 304 9.06 16.57 5.16
CA GLU A 304 8.11 16.45 6.27
C GLU A 304 6.86 15.68 5.85
N GLY A 305 6.29 16.00 4.69
CA GLY A 305 5.11 15.30 4.17
C GLY A 305 5.39 13.81 3.89
N TYR A 306 6.52 13.48 3.28
CA TYR A 306 6.89 12.10 2.98
C TYR A 306 7.24 11.30 4.24
N ILE A 307 7.90 11.92 5.22
CA ILE A 307 8.13 11.29 6.53
C ILE A 307 6.80 10.98 7.21
N ALA A 308 5.85 11.92 7.22
CA ALA A 308 4.52 11.70 7.80
C ALA A 308 3.82 10.50 7.15
N TYR A 309 3.87 10.40 5.82
CA TYR A 309 3.32 9.27 5.08
C TYR A 309 3.98 7.94 5.45
N LEU A 310 5.30 7.88 5.44
CA LEU A 310 6.05 6.65 5.74
C LEU A 310 5.87 6.21 7.18
N ASP A 311 5.79 7.16 8.13
CA ASP A 311 5.57 6.86 9.54
C ASP A 311 4.17 6.31 9.81
N GLU A 312 3.17 6.72 9.04
CA GLU A 312 1.82 6.16 9.11
C GLU A 312 1.73 4.78 8.45
N THR A 313 2.37 4.64 7.28
CA THR A 313 2.22 3.43 6.47
C THR A 313 3.15 2.28 6.88
N LYS A 314 4.17 2.51 7.72
CA LYS A 314 5.10 1.48 8.21
C LYS A 314 4.47 0.29 8.93
N ASN A 315 3.24 0.45 9.46
CA ASN A 315 2.56 -0.60 10.22
C ASN A 315 1.69 -1.53 9.35
N TYR A 316 1.42 -1.15 8.09
CA TYR A 316 0.78 -2.08 7.17
C TYR A 316 1.77 -3.19 6.84
N LYS A 317 1.39 -4.44 7.10
CA LYS A 317 2.21 -5.66 7.01
C LYS A 317 2.65 -6.05 5.58
N PHE A 318 3.00 -5.07 4.76
CA PHE A 318 3.71 -5.28 3.51
C PHE A 318 5.19 -5.01 3.80
N ASP A 319 5.81 -5.91 4.57
CA ASP A 319 7.02 -5.66 5.35
C ASP A 319 8.29 -5.23 4.57
N ASP A 320 8.28 -5.05 3.23
CA ASP A 320 9.50 -4.73 2.47
C ASP A 320 9.25 -3.93 1.18
N TYR A 321 8.60 -2.77 1.30
CA TYR A 321 8.62 -1.80 0.22
C TYR A 321 10.07 -1.37 -0.07
N SER A 322 10.39 -1.21 -1.35
CA SER A 322 11.63 -0.59 -1.80
C SER A 322 11.32 0.79 -2.33
N TYR A 323 12.22 1.75 -2.15
CA TYR A 323 11.89 3.15 -2.39
C TYR A 323 12.77 3.79 -3.45
N ALA A 324 12.23 4.69 -4.27
CA ALA A 324 13.04 5.47 -5.19
C ALA A 324 12.59 6.94 -5.19
N LEU A 325 13.53 7.84 -5.43
CA LEU A 325 13.23 9.25 -5.69
C LEU A 325 13.40 9.49 -7.19
N ILE A 326 12.33 9.91 -7.84
CA ILE A 326 12.31 10.21 -9.28
C ILE A 326 11.95 11.69 -9.48
N TYR A 327 12.29 12.25 -10.62
CA TYR A 327 11.99 13.65 -10.94
C TYR A 327 11.09 13.71 -12.17
N VAL A 328 9.78 13.61 -11.96
CA VAL A 328 8.79 13.53 -13.03
C VAL A 328 8.56 14.90 -13.64
N ASP A 329 8.41 15.95 -12.84
CA ASP A 329 8.22 17.32 -13.32
C ASP A 329 9.50 18.20 -13.24
N GLU A 330 9.38 19.45 -13.65
CA GLU A 330 10.51 20.39 -13.81
C GLU A 330 11.06 20.95 -12.49
N ASP A 331 10.40 20.73 -11.35
CA ASP A 331 10.85 21.29 -10.09
C ASP A 331 11.99 20.47 -9.44
N ASP A 332 12.53 20.95 -8.32
CA ASP A 332 13.64 20.28 -7.61
C ASP A 332 13.13 19.33 -6.48
N VAL A 333 11.82 19.11 -6.39
CA VAL A 333 11.18 18.18 -5.46
C VAL A 333 11.08 16.82 -6.16
N PRO A 334 11.64 15.75 -5.58
CA PRO A 334 11.46 14.42 -6.16
C PRO A 334 10.09 13.86 -5.82
N GLU A 335 9.47 13.12 -6.73
CA GLU A 335 8.40 12.18 -6.40
C GLU A 335 8.96 10.94 -5.73
N LEU A 336 8.30 10.51 -4.65
CA LEU A 336 8.67 9.30 -3.92
C LEU A 336 7.89 8.09 -4.46
N VAL A 337 8.63 7.11 -4.97
CA VAL A 337 8.12 5.80 -5.35
C VAL A 337 8.21 4.87 -4.14
N CYS A 338 7.08 4.29 -3.79
CA CYS A 338 6.92 3.24 -2.80
C CYS A 338 6.56 1.95 -3.56
N TYR A 339 7.55 1.09 -3.82
CA TYR A 339 7.40 -0.12 -4.64
C TYR A 339 7.13 -1.34 -3.76
N SER A 340 5.93 -1.94 -3.88
CA SER A 340 5.52 -3.06 -3.00
C SER A 340 6.24 -4.39 -3.30
N GLY A 341 6.79 -4.54 -4.52
CA GLY A 341 7.34 -5.80 -4.99
C GLY A 341 6.32 -6.92 -5.21
N ILE A 342 5.01 -6.61 -5.13
CA ILE A 342 3.91 -7.55 -5.32
C ILE A 342 2.98 -7.03 -6.43
N GLU A 343 2.76 -7.82 -7.47
CA GLU A 343 1.92 -7.41 -8.63
C GLU A 343 0.52 -6.96 -8.24
N ALA A 344 -0.09 -7.56 -7.22
CA ALA A 344 -1.40 -7.13 -6.72
C ALA A 344 -1.36 -5.86 -5.85
N GLY A 345 -0.20 -5.53 -5.28
CA GLY A 345 -0.02 -4.33 -4.46
C GLY A 345 0.37 -3.08 -5.26
N GLY A 346 0.90 -3.27 -6.47
CA GLY A 346 1.33 -2.16 -7.32
C GLY A 346 2.43 -1.30 -6.67
N SER A 347 2.48 -0.04 -7.07
CA SER A 347 3.38 0.98 -6.53
C SER A 347 2.56 2.21 -6.14
N GLN A 348 3.04 2.93 -5.15
CA GLN A 348 2.52 4.24 -4.78
C GLN A 348 3.51 5.31 -5.22
N ILE A 349 3.03 6.36 -5.88
CA ILE A 349 3.84 7.50 -6.33
C ILE A 349 3.34 8.74 -5.62
N LEU A 350 4.17 9.23 -4.71
CA LEU A 350 3.89 10.40 -3.90
C LEU A 350 4.41 11.66 -4.56
N THR A 351 3.60 12.70 -4.53
CA THR A 351 3.94 14.04 -5.00
C THR A 351 3.83 15.02 -3.84
N TYR A 352 4.53 16.15 -3.94
CA TYR A 352 4.37 17.25 -3.00
C TYR A 352 4.18 18.56 -3.74
N TYR A 353 3.14 19.30 -3.40
CA TYR A 353 2.88 20.61 -3.97
C TYR A 353 2.14 21.49 -2.95
N ASP A 354 2.64 22.72 -2.75
CA ASP A 354 2.04 23.74 -1.87
C ASP A 354 1.63 23.22 -0.47
N GLY A 355 2.50 22.42 0.15
CA GLY A 355 2.27 21.85 1.47
C GLY A 355 1.35 20.62 1.50
N GLN A 356 0.89 20.13 0.36
CA GLN A 356 0.05 18.93 0.23
C GLN A 356 0.84 17.75 -0.32
N VAL A 357 0.59 16.56 0.23
CA VAL A 357 1.07 15.28 -0.32
C VAL A 357 -0.10 14.56 -0.97
N ASN A 358 0.08 14.12 -2.22
CA ASN A 358 -0.89 13.27 -2.92
C ASN A 358 -0.25 11.94 -3.30
N VAL A 359 -1.06 10.90 -3.45
CA VAL A 359 -0.63 9.52 -3.71
C VAL A 359 -1.34 8.99 -4.93
N LEU A 360 -0.60 8.65 -5.98
CA LEU A 360 -1.11 7.83 -7.08
C LEU A 360 -0.85 6.36 -6.77
N GLN A 361 -1.90 5.55 -6.82
CA GLN A 361 -1.79 4.09 -6.75
C GLN A 361 -1.76 3.50 -8.15
N THR A 362 -0.75 2.70 -8.48
CA THR A 362 -0.73 1.94 -9.73
C THR A 362 -1.47 0.61 -9.57
N ALA A 363 -2.10 0.12 -10.64
CA ALA A 363 -2.83 -1.14 -10.62
C ALA A 363 -1.91 -2.39 -10.57
N ARG A 364 -0.67 -2.26 -11.08
CA ARG A 364 0.39 -3.27 -11.08
C ARG A 364 1.75 -2.61 -10.86
N LEU A 365 2.82 -3.40 -10.76
CA LEU A 365 4.17 -2.89 -10.45
C LEU A 365 4.79 -2.08 -11.58
N SER A 366 4.46 -2.39 -12.84
CA SER A 366 5.10 -1.78 -13.99
C SER A 366 4.63 -0.34 -14.18
N PHE A 367 5.60 0.57 -14.31
CA PHE A 367 5.36 1.94 -14.74
C PHE A 367 6.66 2.51 -15.30
N SER A 368 6.52 3.56 -16.09
CA SER A 368 7.63 4.38 -16.55
C SER A 368 7.29 5.86 -16.44
N TYR A 369 8.30 6.71 -16.46
CA TYR A 369 8.11 8.16 -16.44
C TYR A 369 9.07 8.84 -17.41
N ILE A 370 8.71 10.01 -17.91
CA ILE A 370 9.63 10.85 -18.68
C ILE A 370 10.13 11.95 -17.75
N GLU A 371 11.39 11.84 -17.35
CA GLU A 371 12.05 12.78 -16.45
C GLU A 371 11.87 14.24 -16.90
N LYS A 372 11.51 15.11 -15.97
CA LYS A 372 11.24 16.55 -16.18
C LYS A 372 10.10 16.89 -17.16
N SER A 373 9.21 15.97 -17.52
CA SER A 373 8.10 16.26 -18.46
C SER A 373 6.73 16.41 -17.82
N GLY A 374 6.60 16.00 -16.55
CA GLY A 374 5.35 15.84 -15.84
C GLY A 374 4.55 14.60 -16.29
N LEU A 375 5.13 13.62 -17.01
CA LEU A 375 4.41 12.45 -17.53
C LEU A 375 4.85 11.14 -16.89
N LEU A 376 3.87 10.32 -16.52
CA LEU A 376 4.03 8.95 -16.04
C LEU A 376 3.07 8.02 -16.78
N CYS A 377 3.50 6.81 -17.10
CA CYS A 377 2.68 5.76 -17.69
C CYS A 377 2.67 4.55 -16.76
N ASN A 378 1.50 4.18 -16.22
CA ASN A 378 1.28 2.88 -15.60
C ASN A 378 0.85 1.90 -16.69
N ASP A 379 1.81 1.16 -17.22
CA ASP A 379 1.56 0.04 -18.13
C ASP A 379 1.49 -1.27 -17.35
N GLY A 380 0.75 -2.26 -17.85
CA GLY A 380 0.68 -3.55 -17.18
C GLY A 380 -0.41 -4.46 -17.67
N GLY A 381 -0.74 -5.46 -16.85
CA GLY A 381 -1.80 -6.40 -17.13
C GLY A 381 -1.52 -7.82 -16.67
N HIS A 382 -2.57 -8.63 -16.65
CA HIS A 382 -2.47 -10.04 -16.28
C HIS A 382 -3.63 -10.82 -16.94
N MET A 383 -3.40 -12.10 -17.27
CA MET A 383 -4.42 -13.03 -17.77
C MET A 383 -5.19 -12.53 -19.01
N GLY A 384 -4.48 -11.91 -19.96
CA GLY A 384 -5.05 -11.49 -21.22
C GLY A 384 -5.82 -10.17 -21.18
N PHE A 385 -5.72 -9.42 -20.08
CA PHE A 385 -6.15 -8.02 -19.99
C PHE A 385 -4.93 -7.15 -19.65
N TYR A 386 -4.72 -6.10 -20.43
CA TYR A 386 -3.57 -5.22 -20.35
C TYR A 386 -3.97 -3.77 -20.59
N TYR A 387 -3.11 -2.84 -20.18
CA TYR A 387 -3.42 -1.42 -20.23
C TYR A 387 -2.16 -0.55 -20.32
N ASP A 388 -2.35 0.67 -20.81
CA ASP A 388 -1.41 1.79 -20.75
C ASP A 388 -2.17 3.02 -20.24
N HIS A 389 -1.98 3.39 -18.98
CA HIS A 389 -2.62 4.56 -18.38
C HIS A 389 -1.60 5.68 -18.21
N VAL A 390 -1.79 6.79 -18.94
CA VAL A 390 -0.84 7.91 -18.94
C VAL A 390 -1.40 9.07 -18.14
N TYR A 391 -0.63 9.51 -17.15
CA TYR A 391 -0.96 10.61 -16.26
C TYR A 391 -0.03 11.80 -16.49
N ARG A 392 -0.55 13.00 -16.24
CA ARG A 392 0.19 14.24 -16.18
C ARG A 392 0.15 14.82 -14.77
N LEU A 393 1.31 15.08 -14.21
CA LEU A 393 1.43 15.81 -12.95
C LEU A 393 1.13 17.30 -13.17
N GLN A 394 0.16 17.84 -12.45
CA GLN A 394 -0.19 19.26 -12.43
C GLN A 394 -0.54 19.68 -11.01
N ASN A 395 0.21 20.62 -10.43
CA ASN A 395 -0.03 21.15 -9.08
C ASN A 395 -0.15 20.03 -8.02
N GLY A 396 0.74 19.03 -8.10
CA GLY A 396 0.73 17.87 -7.20
C GLY A 396 -0.33 16.80 -7.51
N LYS A 397 -1.25 17.03 -8.45
CA LYS A 397 -2.32 16.09 -8.82
C LYS A 397 -1.99 15.34 -10.11
N TRP A 398 -2.37 14.06 -10.17
CA TRP A 398 -2.18 13.21 -11.35
C TRP A 398 -3.41 13.24 -12.24
N ILE A 399 -3.32 13.94 -13.36
CA ILE A 399 -4.42 14.10 -14.31
C ILE A 399 -4.33 13.02 -15.40
N PRO A 400 -5.31 12.12 -15.57
CA PRO A 400 -5.36 11.18 -16.69
C PRO A 400 -5.33 11.93 -18.02
N THR A 401 -4.48 11.48 -18.93
CA THR A 401 -4.35 12.03 -20.29
C THR A 401 -4.63 11.00 -21.37
N PHE A 402 -4.60 9.72 -21.01
CA PHE A 402 -4.92 8.60 -21.87
C PHE A 402 -5.21 7.37 -21.00
N GLU A 403 -6.38 6.77 -21.20
CA GLU A 403 -6.76 5.49 -20.59
C GLU A 403 -6.91 4.45 -21.70
N GLY A 404 -5.86 3.65 -21.89
CA GLY A 404 -5.85 2.60 -22.91
C GLY A 404 -5.95 1.22 -22.31
N ASP A 405 -6.88 0.40 -22.82
CA ASP A 405 -7.00 -1.02 -22.49
C ASP A 405 -6.88 -1.89 -23.75
N TYR A 406 -6.26 -3.05 -23.62
CA TYR A 406 -6.17 -4.03 -24.71
C TYR A 406 -6.21 -5.46 -24.17
N PHE A 407 -7.06 -6.30 -24.74
CA PHE A 407 -7.43 -7.59 -24.13
C PHE A 407 -7.95 -8.64 -25.10
N GLY A 408 -7.94 -9.89 -24.63
CA GLY A 408 -8.28 -11.08 -25.41
C GLY A 408 -7.12 -11.45 -26.32
N ILE A 409 -6.18 -12.24 -25.79
CA ILE A 409 -4.97 -12.67 -26.51
C ILE A 409 -5.35 -13.31 -27.85
N ASP A 410 -4.66 -12.91 -28.92
CA ASP A 410 -4.82 -13.55 -30.23
C ASP A 410 -4.06 -14.88 -30.27
N GLU A 411 -4.74 -15.95 -29.87
CA GLU A 411 -4.20 -17.32 -29.90
C GLU A 411 -3.94 -17.86 -31.32
N SER A 412 -4.32 -17.12 -32.38
CA SER A 412 -4.02 -17.53 -33.75
C SER A 412 -2.55 -17.29 -34.15
N GLN A 413 -1.82 -16.48 -33.37
CA GLN A 413 -0.39 -16.21 -33.58
C GLN A 413 0.46 -17.17 -32.75
N GLU A 414 1.59 -17.61 -33.31
CA GLU A 414 2.54 -18.50 -32.61
C GLU A 414 3.20 -17.77 -31.41
N ASP A 415 3.48 -16.47 -31.57
CA ASP A 415 4.02 -15.59 -30.53
C ASP A 415 2.99 -14.54 -30.12
N ALA A 416 2.44 -14.68 -28.92
CA ALA A 416 1.46 -13.75 -28.36
C ALA A 416 2.06 -12.39 -27.95
N TYR A 417 3.39 -12.27 -27.86
CA TYR A 417 4.08 -11.02 -27.50
C TYR A 417 4.79 -10.43 -28.72
N ASP A 418 4.51 -9.16 -29.01
CA ASP A 418 5.16 -8.40 -30.07
C ASP A 418 6.35 -7.61 -29.49
N GLU A 419 7.57 -8.05 -29.80
CA GLU A 419 8.79 -7.36 -29.37
C GLU A 419 8.99 -5.96 -29.97
N GLU A 420 8.38 -5.66 -31.13
CA GLU A 420 8.52 -4.36 -31.79
C GLU A 420 7.67 -3.30 -31.09
N THR A 421 6.45 -3.67 -30.70
CA THR A 421 5.55 -2.79 -29.96
C THR A 421 5.73 -2.88 -28.44
N GLY A 422 6.37 -3.95 -27.96
CA GLY A 422 6.55 -4.24 -26.55
C GLY A 422 5.27 -4.70 -25.84
N ARG A 423 4.25 -5.15 -26.58
CA ARG A 423 2.91 -5.47 -26.07
C ARG A 423 2.44 -6.86 -26.50
N PHE A 424 1.46 -7.40 -25.78
CA PHE A 424 0.76 -8.61 -26.22
C PHE A 424 -0.16 -8.30 -27.39
N ARG A 425 -0.22 -9.21 -28.36
CA ARG A 425 -1.16 -9.17 -29.48
C ARG A 425 -2.54 -9.56 -28.97
N THR A 426 -3.49 -8.64 -29.06
CA THR A 426 -4.86 -8.82 -28.57
C THR A 426 -5.89 -8.51 -29.64
N LEU A 427 -7.10 -9.01 -29.46
CA LEU A 427 -8.20 -8.85 -30.41
C LEU A 427 -8.95 -7.52 -30.24
N ASN A 428 -8.92 -6.94 -29.03
CA ASN A 428 -9.70 -5.76 -28.69
C ASN A 428 -8.80 -4.68 -28.10
N TYR A 429 -9.09 -3.42 -28.46
CA TYR A 429 -8.42 -2.23 -27.96
C TYR A 429 -9.48 -1.17 -27.62
N MET A 430 -9.25 -0.41 -26.56
CA MET A 430 -10.09 0.70 -26.12
C MET A 430 -9.25 1.91 -25.76
N ILE A 431 -9.80 3.10 -25.99
CA ILE A 431 -9.29 4.38 -25.48
C ILE A 431 -10.45 5.10 -24.80
N ASP A 432 -10.27 5.53 -23.56
CA ASP A 432 -11.27 6.24 -22.75
C ASP A 432 -12.63 5.49 -22.76
N GLY A 433 -12.57 4.16 -22.57
CA GLY A 433 -13.72 3.26 -22.59
C GLY A 433 -14.38 3.02 -23.96
N LYS A 434 -13.79 3.49 -25.07
CA LYS A 434 -14.34 3.34 -26.43
C LYS A 434 -13.48 2.44 -27.29
N GLU A 435 -14.13 1.47 -27.94
CA GLU A 435 -13.48 0.52 -28.86
C GLU A 435 -12.75 1.23 -30.00
N THR A 436 -11.55 0.74 -30.33
CA THR A 436 -10.69 1.21 -31.41
C THR A 436 -9.88 0.05 -32.00
N ASP A 437 -9.17 0.29 -33.11
CA ASP A 437 -8.16 -0.63 -33.64
C ASP A 437 -6.76 -0.40 -33.02
N GLU A 438 -5.88 -1.40 -33.13
CA GLU A 438 -4.49 -1.39 -32.62
C GLU A 438 -3.66 -0.21 -33.17
N GLN A 439 -3.82 0.11 -34.47
CA GLN A 439 -3.02 1.16 -35.09
C GLN A 439 -3.39 2.53 -34.52
N THR A 440 -4.69 2.79 -34.36
CA THR A 440 -5.21 4.00 -33.73
C THR A 440 -4.79 4.06 -32.27
N TYR A 441 -4.87 2.95 -31.53
CA TYR A 441 -4.38 2.84 -30.15
C TYR A 441 -2.92 3.26 -30.01
N LEU A 442 -2.01 2.59 -30.73
CA LEU A 442 -0.57 2.85 -30.66
C LEU A 442 -0.22 4.27 -31.14
N SER A 443 -0.95 4.80 -32.13
CA SER A 443 -0.75 6.17 -32.59
C SER A 443 -1.12 7.20 -31.54
N ARG A 444 -2.23 6.99 -30.80
CA ARG A 444 -2.68 7.91 -29.75
C ARG A 444 -1.78 7.84 -28.53
N LEU A 445 -1.36 6.65 -28.13
CA LEU A 445 -0.39 6.48 -27.05
C LEU A 445 0.92 7.22 -27.34
N ARG A 446 1.49 7.07 -28.54
CA ARG A 446 2.71 7.78 -28.95
C ARG A 446 2.57 9.30 -29.04
N GLU A 447 1.35 9.81 -29.22
CA GLU A 447 1.08 11.25 -29.24
C GLU A 447 1.18 11.85 -27.83
N VAL A 448 0.77 11.09 -26.81
CA VAL A 448 0.74 11.55 -25.42
C VAL A 448 1.98 11.14 -24.62
N TYR A 449 2.65 10.04 -25.00
CA TYR A 449 3.76 9.46 -24.25
C TYR A 449 4.87 8.94 -25.18
N ASP A 450 6.05 9.55 -25.07
CA ASP A 450 7.24 9.20 -25.86
C ASP A 450 8.06 8.12 -25.14
N GLU A 451 7.73 6.85 -25.42
CA GLU A 451 8.37 5.66 -24.83
C GLU A 451 9.89 5.63 -25.04
N ASP A 452 10.43 6.30 -26.07
CA ASP A 452 11.87 6.37 -26.30
C ASP A 452 12.58 7.22 -25.21
N LYS A 453 11.87 8.18 -24.62
CA LYS A 453 12.37 9.03 -23.52
C LYS A 453 12.03 8.48 -22.13
N ALA A 454 11.15 7.49 -22.06
CA ALA A 454 10.72 6.90 -20.79
C ALA A 454 11.88 6.26 -20.02
N LYS A 455 11.83 6.41 -18.70
CA LYS A 455 12.73 5.81 -17.71
C LYS A 455 11.92 4.96 -16.74
N GLU A 456 12.59 3.97 -16.17
CA GLU A 456 12.14 3.22 -15.01
C GLU A 456 13.07 3.61 -13.84
N PRO A 457 12.64 3.51 -12.57
CA PRO A 457 13.56 3.70 -11.45
C PRO A 457 14.74 2.71 -11.53
N GLU A 458 15.97 3.21 -11.55
CA GLU A 458 17.17 2.37 -11.71
C GLU A 458 17.79 1.93 -10.39
N SER A 459 17.40 2.57 -9.29
CA SER A 459 17.96 2.38 -7.95
C SER A 459 16.83 2.43 -6.95
N TYR A 460 16.84 1.47 -6.03
CA TYR A 460 15.90 1.43 -4.93
C TYR A 460 16.65 1.38 -3.61
N LEU A 461 16.19 2.16 -2.65
CA LEU A 461 16.69 2.30 -1.29
C LEU A 461 15.88 1.42 -0.34
N LEU A 462 16.54 0.96 0.73
CA LEU A 462 15.85 0.47 1.91
C LEU A 462 15.23 1.64 2.68
N ILE A 463 14.27 1.36 3.56
CA ILE A 463 13.63 2.42 4.36
C ILE A 463 14.63 3.20 5.22
N ASP A 464 15.66 2.54 5.74
CA ASP A 464 16.67 3.15 6.61
C ASP A 464 17.44 4.25 5.87
N ASP A 465 17.88 3.98 4.64
CA ASP A 465 18.54 4.96 3.78
C ASP A 465 17.61 6.10 3.37
N LEU A 466 16.39 5.77 2.93
CA LEU A 466 15.41 6.80 2.57
C LEU A 466 15.13 7.72 3.76
N MET A 467 14.84 7.16 4.94
CA MET A 467 14.52 7.94 6.13
C MET A 467 15.72 8.76 6.60
N SER A 468 16.94 8.23 6.52
CA SER A 468 18.16 9.01 6.79
C SER A 468 18.29 10.17 5.80
N TYR A 469 18.07 9.92 4.51
CA TYR A 469 18.16 10.93 3.47
C TYR A 469 17.11 12.03 3.66
N LEU A 470 15.85 11.68 3.92
CA LEU A 470 14.79 12.65 4.17
C LEU A 470 15.08 13.52 5.41
N LYS A 471 15.68 12.95 6.46
CA LYS A 471 15.97 13.66 7.72
C LYS A 471 17.25 14.49 7.68
N THR A 472 18.27 14.04 6.95
CA THR A 472 19.64 14.56 7.06
C THR A 472 20.28 14.98 5.74
N GLY A 473 19.68 14.60 4.60
CA GLY A 473 20.27 14.76 3.27
C GLY A 473 21.40 13.77 2.95
N LYS A 474 21.57 12.73 3.77
CA LYS A 474 22.60 11.69 3.61
C LYS A 474 22.01 10.29 3.78
N MET A 475 22.54 9.31 3.04
CA MET A 475 22.25 7.88 3.24
C MET A 475 22.66 7.43 4.64
N ALA A 476 22.09 6.33 5.14
CA ALA A 476 22.37 5.84 6.49
C ALA A 476 23.86 5.47 6.63
N SER A 477 24.44 4.92 5.58
CA SER A 477 25.84 4.51 5.49
C SER A 477 26.84 5.63 5.18
N ALA A 478 26.42 6.90 5.11
CA ALA A 478 27.28 7.99 4.63
C ALA A 478 28.56 8.24 5.46
N ASP A 479 28.54 7.90 6.74
CA ASP A 479 29.71 8.04 7.64
C ASP A 479 30.38 6.67 7.94
N HIS A 480 29.94 5.59 7.28
CA HIS A 480 30.55 4.26 7.43
C HIS A 480 31.97 4.23 6.85
N ARG A 481 32.78 3.29 7.35
CA ARG A 481 34.13 3.03 6.84
C ARG A 481 34.33 1.56 6.51
N TYR A 482 35.16 1.29 5.51
CA TYR A 482 35.42 -0.06 5.01
C TYR A 482 36.91 -0.41 5.11
N GLU A 483 37.22 -1.66 5.46
CA GLU A 483 38.57 -2.21 5.51
C GLU A 483 38.63 -3.45 4.60
N LEU A 484 39.59 -3.48 3.67
CA LEU A 484 39.87 -4.65 2.82
C LEU A 484 40.89 -5.57 3.49
N ILE A 485 40.50 -6.79 3.83
CA ILE A 485 41.39 -7.79 4.43
C ILE A 485 41.62 -8.93 3.44
N ILE A 486 42.90 -9.19 3.12
CA ILE A 486 43.31 -10.33 2.29
C ILE A 486 43.72 -11.47 3.21
N GLU A 487 42.86 -12.48 3.31
CA GLU A 487 43.10 -13.66 4.12
C GLU A 487 42.25 -14.82 3.62
N ASP A 488 42.90 -15.97 3.41
CA ASP A 488 42.22 -17.22 3.10
C ASP A 488 41.42 -17.69 4.34
N CYS A 489 40.09 -17.60 4.26
CA CYS A 489 39.17 -18.17 5.24
C CYS A 489 37.82 -18.51 4.60
N THR A 490 36.92 -19.06 5.40
CA THR A 490 35.50 -19.23 5.02
C THR A 490 34.72 -17.92 5.21
N TRP A 491 33.54 -17.82 4.59
CA TRP A 491 32.64 -16.68 4.78
C TRP A 491 32.27 -16.49 6.27
N LYS A 492 31.90 -17.58 6.97
CA LYS A 492 31.57 -17.54 8.41
C LYS A 492 32.75 -17.11 9.29
N GLU A 493 33.97 -17.48 8.92
CA GLU A 493 35.16 -17.03 9.63
C GLU A 493 35.42 -15.54 9.39
N ALA A 494 35.25 -15.07 8.15
CA ALA A 494 35.32 -13.65 7.82
C ALA A 494 34.29 -12.84 8.63
N GLU A 495 33.04 -13.31 8.68
CA GLU A 495 31.96 -12.71 9.49
C GLU A 495 32.35 -12.59 10.96
N LYS A 496 32.87 -13.68 11.56
CA LYS A 496 33.34 -13.70 12.94
C LYS A 496 34.48 -12.71 13.17
N LYS A 497 35.42 -12.60 12.23
CA LYS A 497 36.57 -11.69 12.33
C LYS A 497 36.15 -10.22 12.21
N CYS A 498 35.19 -9.90 11.34
CA CYS A 498 34.61 -8.56 11.28
C CYS A 498 33.97 -8.18 12.62
N LYS A 499 33.17 -9.09 13.20
CA LYS A 499 32.55 -8.92 14.53
C LYS A 499 33.59 -8.73 15.63
N GLU A 500 34.69 -9.48 15.62
CA GLU A 500 35.79 -9.33 16.59
C GLU A 500 36.52 -7.99 16.47
N LYS A 501 36.50 -7.35 15.30
CA LYS A 501 37.03 -6.00 15.06
C LYS A 501 36.02 -4.90 15.42
N GLY A 502 34.80 -5.24 15.82
CA GLY A 502 33.74 -4.27 16.10
C GLY A 502 32.99 -3.77 14.86
N GLY A 503 33.03 -4.53 13.76
CA GLY A 503 32.28 -4.27 12.54
C GLY A 503 31.48 -5.50 12.09
N TYR A 504 31.09 -5.54 10.82
CA TYR A 504 30.42 -6.66 10.18
C TYR A 504 30.90 -6.81 8.73
N LEU A 505 30.50 -7.88 8.04
CA LEU A 505 30.80 -8.00 6.60
C LEU A 505 29.99 -6.95 5.83
N ALA A 506 30.63 -6.25 4.90
CA ALA A 506 30.03 -5.08 4.25
C ALA A 506 28.67 -5.36 3.58
N SER A 507 27.67 -4.56 3.90
CA SER A 507 26.31 -4.64 3.36
C SER A 507 26.02 -3.38 2.55
N MET A 508 26.21 -3.45 1.23
CA MET A 508 26.08 -2.28 0.36
C MET A 508 24.60 -2.03 0.03
N THR A 509 23.92 -1.27 0.88
CA THR A 509 22.47 -1.03 0.86
C THR A 509 22.03 0.09 -0.09
N CYS A 510 22.96 0.92 -0.56
CA CYS A 510 22.72 1.94 -1.59
C CYS A 510 23.85 1.98 -2.64
N ASP A 511 23.60 2.62 -3.79
CA ASP A 511 24.59 2.74 -4.88
C ASP A 511 25.85 3.49 -4.44
N GLU A 512 25.71 4.47 -3.55
CA GLU A 512 26.81 5.23 -2.99
C GLU A 512 27.81 4.35 -2.23
N GLU A 513 27.36 3.28 -1.56
CA GLU A 513 28.26 2.33 -0.91
C GLU A 513 29.06 1.50 -1.91
N PHE A 514 28.41 1.05 -2.99
CA PHE A 514 29.11 0.37 -4.09
C PHE A 514 30.22 1.25 -4.65
N ASP A 515 29.93 2.54 -4.88
CA ASP A 515 30.93 3.50 -5.37
C ASP A 515 32.10 3.69 -4.38
N VAL A 516 31.83 3.76 -3.07
CA VAL A 516 32.86 3.87 -2.02
C VAL A 516 33.74 2.62 -1.99
N VAL A 517 33.14 1.43 -2.03
CA VAL A 517 33.86 0.15 -2.01
C VAL A 517 34.68 -0.05 -3.29
N ASP A 518 34.11 0.26 -4.46
CA ASP A 518 34.80 0.24 -5.75
C ASP A 518 36.04 1.13 -5.74
N ALA A 519 35.88 2.36 -5.27
CA ALA A 519 36.97 3.32 -5.16
C ALA A 519 38.06 2.82 -4.20
N LEU A 520 37.67 2.23 -3.07
CA LEU A 520 38.61 1.65 -2.10
C LEU A 520 39.43 0.52 -2.72
N ILE A 521 38.79 -0.48 -3.35
CA ILE A 521 39.46 -1.61 -3.99
C ILE A 521 40.43 -1.14 -5.08
N ARG A 522 40.01 -0.18 -5.90
CA ARG A 522 40.87 0.42 -6.94
C ARG A 522 42.04 1.18 -6.35
N SER A 523 41.83 1.97 -5.30
CA SER A 523 42.87 2.80 -4.68
C SER A 523 43.97 1.97 -4.01
N GLU A 524 43.61 0.80 -3.47
CA GLU A 524 44.56 -0.13 -2.86
C GLU A 524 45.16 -1.13 -3.86
N GLY A 525 44.77 -1.06 -5.14
CA GLY A 525 45.26 -1.93 -6.21
C GLY A 525 44.88 -3.40 -6.03
N LYS A 526 43.70 -3.67 -5.45
CA LYS A 526 43.25 -5.02 -5.07
C LYS A 526 42.22 -5.61 -6.04
N GLN A 527 42.22 -5.19 -7.30
CA GLN A 527 41.24 -5.67 -8.30
C GLN A 527 41.42 -7.15 -8.70
N ASP A 528 42.55 -7.78 -8.37
CA ASP A 528 42.79 -9.20 -8.65
C ASP A 528 42.27 -10.13 -7.52
N TYR A 529 41.59 -9.59 -6.50
CA TYR A 529 41.05 -10.33 -5.35
C TYR A 529 39.52 -10.43 -5.40
N TYR A 530 39.00 -11.47 -4.72
CA TYR A 530 37.57 -11.72 -4.51
C TYR A 530 37.26 -11.52 -3.03
N PHE A 531 36.24 -10.72 -2.72
CA PHE A 531 35.96 -10.32 -1.34
C PHE A 531 34.63 -10.86 -0.87
N TYR A 532 34.60 -11.59 0.26
CA TYR A 532 33.35 -11.86 0.94
C TYR A 532 32.68 -10.57 1.41
N ILE A 533 31.38 -10.50 1.19
CA ILE A 533 30.50 -9.39 1.62
C ILE A 533 29.34 -9.91 2.46
N GLY A 534 28.66 -9.00 3.15
CA GLY A 534 27.61 -9.26 4.12
C GLY A 534 26.26 -9.61 3.50
N ALA A 535 26.21 -10.58 2.60
CA ALA A 535 24.95 -11.09 2.06
C ALA A 535 24.89 -12.62 2.13
N ASN A 536 23.72 -13.13 2.50
CA ASN A 536 23.46 -14.56 2.59
C ASN A 536 22.04 -14.93 2.16
N ARG A 537 21.85 -16.23 1.90
CA ARG A 537 20.56 -16.79 1.54
C ARG A 537 19.78 -17.25 2.76
N LEU A 538 18.54 -16.79 2.89
CA LEU A 538 17.54 -17.29 3.84
C LEU A 538 16.45 -18.04 3.05
N GLY A 539 16.17 -19.28 3.42
CA GLY A 539 15.22 -20.13 2.69
C GLY A 539 15.78 -20.60 1.34
N ASP A 540 14.91 -20.84 0.37
CA ASP A 540 15.30 -21.47 -0.90
C ASP A 540 15.78 -20.46 -1.96
N ARG A 541 15.27 -19.21 -1.96
CA ARG A 541 15.55 -18.24 -3.04
C ARG A 541 15.82 -16.79 -2.60
N SER A 542 15.66 -16.45 -1.33
CA SER A 542 15.70 -15.06 -0.86
C SER A 542 17.07 -14.69 -0.30
N TRP A 543 17.62 -13.57 -0.77
CA TRP A 543 18.94 -13.07 -0.42
C TRP A 543 18.84 -11.77 0.36
N HIS A 544 19.60 -11.66 1.45
CA HIS A 544 19.46 -10.59 2.44
C HIS A 544 20.81 -9.98 2.77
N TRP A 545 20.84 -8.67 3.02
CA TRP A 545 21.93 -8.02 3.71
C TRP A 545 22.00 -8.47 5.18
N THR A 546 23.22 -8.56 5.71
CA THR A 546 23.50 -9.08 7.07
C THR A 546 23.83 -7.98 8.07
N GLU A 547 23.72 -6.73 7.66
CA GLU A 547 23.86 -5.55 8.52
C GLU A 547 22.94 -5.67 9.75
N PRO A 548 23.51 -5.55 10.96
CA PRO A 548 22.73 -5.55 12.18
C PRO A 548 21.83 -4.32 12.30
N GLY A 549 20.55 -4.51 12.63
CA GLY A 549 19.67 -3.40 13.02
C GLY A 549 18.88 -2.74 11.89
N LEU A 550 18.96 -3.25 10.65
CA LEU A 550 18.07 -2.84 9.57
C LEU A 550 16.60 -2.98 9.98
N THR A 551 15.79 -1.97 9.63
CA THR A 551 14.37 -1.90 9.99
C THR A 551 13.53 -2.89 9.18
N GLN A 552 13.90 -3.11 7.91
CA GLN A 552 13.22 -4.08 7.05
C GLN A 552 13.53 -5.52 7.50
N THR A 553 12.56 -6.42 7.32
CA THR A 553 12.71 -7.81 7.80
C THR A 553 13.30 -8.73 6.74
N GLN A 554 13.08 -8.45 5.45
CA GLN A 554 13.64 -9.22 4.33
C GLN A 554 14.86 -8.55 3.66
N ASN A 555 15.22 -7.30 3.97
CA ASN A 555 16.49 -6.64 3.60
C ASN A 555 17.08 -7.09 2.24
N LYS A 556 16.23 -7.13 1.19
CA LYS A 556 16.49 -7.95 0.01
C LYS A 556 17.66 -7.39 -0.77
N CYS A 557 18.67 -8.21 -1.03
CA CYS A 557 19.83 -7.81 -1.84
C CYS A 557 19.77 -8.31 -3.30
N THR A 558 18.65 -8.90 -3.75
CA THR A 558 18.42 -9.33 -5.16
C THR A 558 17.24 -8.63 -5.85
N GLY A 559 16.64 -7.61 -5.21
CA GLY A 559 15.51 -6.85 -5.75
C GLY A 559 15.85 -5.96 -6.96
N SER A 560 14.84 -5.24 -7.49
CA SER A 560 14.94 -4.43 -8.71
C SER A 560 16.09 -3.41 -8.70
N GLY A 561 16.44 -2.85 -7.54
CA GLY A 561 17.58 -1.93 -7.38
C GLY A 561 18.95 -2.60 -7.42
N TYR A 562 19.05 -3.86 -6.99
CA TYR A 562 20.33 -4.56 -6.85
C TYR A 562 20.70 -5.42 -8.05
N ARG A 563 19.73 -5.78 -8.90
CA ARG A 563 19.96 -6.70 -10.02
C ARG A 563 21.10 -6.27 -10.96
N LYS A 564 21.36 -4.97 -11.06
CA LYS A 564 22.46 -4.39 -11.84
C LYS A 564 23.85 -4.66 -11.27
N HIS A 565 23.94 -4.93 -9.97
CA HIS A 565 25.18 -5.22 -9.23
C HIS A 565 25.50 -6.72 -9.20
N TRP A 566 24.52 -7.58 -9.47
CA TRP A 566 24.76 -9.02 -9.61
C TRP A 566 25.37 -9.36 -10.97
N LEU A 567 26.30 -10.31 -10.99
CA LEU A 567 26.80 -10.90 -12.21
C LEU A 567 25.63 -11.49 -13.03
N ALA A 568 25.70 -11.36 -14.35
CA ALA A 568 24.62 -11.81 -15.22
C ALA A 568 24.32 -13.32 -15.02
N LYS A 569 23.05 -13.63 -14.72
CA LYS A 569 22.49 -14.96 -14.38
C LYS A 569 22.72 -15.43 -12.94
N GLU A 570 23.37 -14.64 -12.10
CA GLU A 570 23.48 -14.89 -10.67
C GLU A 570 22.31 -14.27 -9.89
N PRO A 571 21.99 -14.74 -8.68
CA PRO A 571 22.55 -15.93 -8.02
C PRO A 571 22.12 -17.23 -8.72
N SER A 572 23.06 -18.15 -8.94
CA SER A 572 22.78 -19.46 -9.54
C SER A 572 22.30 -20.50 -8.51
N TYR A 573 22.47 -20.18 -7.22
CA TYR A 573 22.10 -20.92 -6.01
C TYR A 573 22.92 -22.19 -5.75
N ARG A 574 23.63 -22.68 -6.76
CA ARG A 574 24.36 -23.94 -6.74
C ARG A 574 25.45 -23.98 -7.81
N SER A 575 26.62 -24.42 -7.39
CA SER A 575 27.71 -24.82 -8.28
C SER A 575 27.79 -26.34 -8.47
N LYS A 576 28.37 -26.77 -9.60
CA LYS A 576 28.71 -28.17 -9.88
C LYS A 576 30.22 -28.36 -9.97
N LEU A 577 30.77 -29.23 -9.14
CA LEU A 577 32.16 -29.64 -9.20
C LEU A 577 32.45 -30.53 -10.41
N ALA A 578 33.74 -30.70 -10.73
CA ALA A 578 34.21 -31.52 -11.84
C ALA A 578 33.79 -33.00 -11.74
N ASP A 579 33.52 -33.51 -10.54
CA ASP A 579 33.01 -34.86 -10.29
C ASP A 579 31.47 -34.96 -10.35
N GLY A 580 30.78 -33.85 -10.62
CA GLY A 580 29.33 -33.76 -10.71
C GLY A 580 28.62 -33.52 -9.37
N MET A 581 29.35 -33.36 -8.27
CA MET A 581 28.76 -32.99 -6.98
C MET A 581 28.18 -31.57 -7.03
N GLU A 582 26.95 -31.41 -6.56
CA GLU A 582 26.33 -30.10 -6.38
C GLU A 582 26.68 -29.52 -5.01
N ILE A 583 27.13 -28.26 -5.01
CA ILE A 583 27.39 -27.47 -3.82
C ILE A 583 26.34 -26.38 -3.73
N LYS A 584 25.88 -26.08 -2.51
CA LYS A 584 24.99 -24.94 -2.28
C LYS A 584 25.78 -23.66 -2.15
N GLU A 585 25.32 -22.62 -2.83
CA GLU A 585 25.83 -21.26 -2.70
C GLU A 585 24.86 -20.49 -1.81
N GLU A 586 25.33 -20.10 -0.63
CA GLU A 586 24.48 -19.53 0.43
C GLU A 586 25.02 -18.19 0.92
N TYR A 587 26.12 -17.72 0.34
CA TYR A 587 26.85 -16.51 0.71
C TYR A 587 27.29 -15.75 -0.54
N ALA A 588 27.70 -14.49 -0.39
CA ALA A 588 28.08 -13.67 -1.52
C ALA A 588 29.54 -13.20 -1.45
N GLU A 589 30.13 -13.04 -2.63
CA GLU A 589 31.38 -12.31 -2.84
C GLU A 589 31.17 -11.11 -3.76
N TYR A 590 32.15 -10.21 -3.74
CA TYR A 590 32.25 -9.04 -4.60
C TYR A 590 33.61 -9.03 -5.29
N PHE A 591 33.62 -8.88 -6.61
CA PHE A 591 34.85 -9.00 -7.40
C PHE A 591 34.83 -8.11 -8.64
N TYR A 592 36.02 -7.78 -9.13
CA TYR A 592 36.21 -6.98 -10.34
C TYR A 592 36.28 -7.85 -11.60
N GLN A 593 35.44 -7.55 -12.58
CA GLN A 593 35.49 -8.14 -13.90
C GLN A 593 36.18 -7.21 -14.91
N LYS A 594 37.34 -7.66 -15.39
CA LYS A 594 38.17 -6.87 -16.32
C LYS A 594 37.58 -6.71 -17.72
N SER A 595 36.72 -7.62 -18.18
CA SER A 595 36.18 -7.59 -19.55
C SER A 595 35.30 -6.37 -19.81
N ASP A 596 34.65 -5.84 -18.78
CA ASP A 596 33.74 -4.70 -18.86
C ASP A 596 34.04 -3.60 -17.83
N ASP A 597 35.14 -3.71 -17.07
CA ASP A 597 35.62 -2.74 -16.08
C ASP A 597 34.59 -2.44 -14.98
N LYS A 598 33.94 -3.50 -14.48
CA LYS A 598 32.87 -3.42 -13.49
C LYS A 598 33.08 -4.40 -12.35
N PHE A 599 32.51 -4.09 -11.20
CA PHE A 599 32.42 -5.02 -10.09
C PHE A 599 31.05 -5.71 -10.07
N TYR A 600 31.03 -6.92 -9.54
CA TYR A 600 29.82 -7.73 -9.45
C TYR A 600 29.75 -8.50 -8.15
N ILE A 601 28.51 -8.70 -7.69
CA ILE A 601 28.14 -9.69 -6.70
C ILE A 601 27.98 -11.05 -7.38
N ASN A 602 28.50 -12.09 -6.73
CA ASN A 602 28.31 -13.49 -7.13
C ASN A 602 27.96 -14.34 -5.89
N ASP A 603 27.13 -15.36 -6.05
CA ASP A 603 26.88 -16.31 -4.96
C ASP A 603 27.91 -17.42 -4.93
N ILE A 604 28.31 -17.79 -3.71
CA ILE A 604 29.41 -18.69 -3.43
C ILE A 604 29.11 -19.62 -2.24
N PRO A 605 29.80 -20.78 -2.15
CA PRO A 605 29.73 -21.63 -0.97
C PRO A 605 30.44 -20.98 0.22
N ASN A 606 30.17 -21.49 1.43
CA ASN A 606 30.85 -20.99 2.64
C ASN A 606 32.38 -21.08 2.54
N ASP A 607 32.90 -22.13 1.88
CA ASP A 607 34.34 -22.44 1.80
C ASP A 607 34.78 -22.56 0.34
N VAL A 608 34.96 -21.41 -0.32
CA VAL A 608 35.38 -21.33 -1.73
C VAL A 608 36.71 -22.04 -1.96
N ILE A 609 37.65 -21.96 -1.01
CA ILE A 609 39.00 -22.51 -1.18
C ILE A 609 38.98 -24.04 -1.13
N PHE A 610 38.11 -24.62 -0.30
CA PHE A 610 37.94 -26.07 -0.24
C PHE A 610 37.36 -26.62 -1.55
N ASP A 611 36.32 -25.97 -2.07
CA ASP A 611 35.61 -26.42 -3.27
C ASP A 611 36.35 -26.05 -4.58
N PHE A 612 37.06 -24.91 -4.58
CA PHE A 612 37.81 -24.35 -5.71
C PHE A 612 39.22 -23.90 -5.28
N PRO A 613 40.18 -24.84 -5.13
CA PRO A 613 41.52 -24.55 -4.61
C PRO A 613 42.34 -23.54 -5.41
N GLU A 614 41.97 -23.26 -6.67
CA GLU A 614 42.57 -22.24 -7.52
C GLU A 614 42.42 -20.82 -6.99
N TYR A 615 41.43 -20.55 -6.13
CA TYR A 615 41.23 -19.22 -5.51
C TYR A 615 42.09 -19.00 -4.27
N LYS A 616 42.86 -20.00 -3.84
CA LYS A 616 43.76 -19.88 -2.69
C LYS A 616 44.76 -18.72 -2.86
N GLY A 617 44.84 -17.86 -1.85
CA GLY A 617 45.68 -16.65 -1.85
C GLY A 617 45.10 -15.47 -2.64
N CYS A 618 43.90 -15.63 -3.22
CA CYS A 618 43.18 -14.59 -3.95
C CYS A 618 41.85 -14.20 -3.26
N MET A 619 41.53 -14.82 -2.12
CA MET A 619 40.36 -14.48 -1.31
C MET A 619 40.66 -13.40 -0.27
N GLY A 620 39.64 -12.60 0.03
CA GLY A 620 39.62 -11.63 1.10
C GLY A 620 38.19 -11.39 1.57
N TYR A 621 38.01 -10.37 2.40
CA TYR A 621 36.71 -9.93 2.88
C TYR A 621 36.71 -8.44 3.19
N ILE A 622 35.53 -7.82 3.13
CA ILE A 622 35.34 -6.40 3.42
C ILE A 622 34.67 -6.27 4.78
N CYS A 623 35.34 -5.60 5.72
CA CYS A 623 34.77 -5.25 7.01
C CYS A 623 34.22 -3.83 6.96
N GLU A 624 32.95 -3.67 7.29
CA GLU A 624 32.25 -2.40 7.44
C GLU A 624 32.08 -2.03 8.90
N TYR A 625 32.09 -0.73 9.17
CA TYR A 625 32.00 -0.19 10.51
C TYR A 625 31.19 1.11 10.54
N GLU A 626 30.16 1.12 11.37
CA GLU A 626 29.42 2.31 11.79
C GLU A 626 30.34 3.26 12.58
N GLN A 627 30.12 4.58 12.46
CA GLN A 627 30.87 5.62 13.17
C GLN A 627 30.05 6.32 14.26
#